data_AF-I0ANT4-F1
#
_entry.id   AF-I0ANT4-F1
#
_cell.length_a   1.000
_cell.length_b   1.000
_cell.length_c   1.000
_cell.angle_alpha   90.00
_cell.angle_beta   90.00
_cell.angle_gamma   90.00
#
_symmetry.space_group_name_H-M   'P 1'
#
loop_
_entity.id
_entity.type
_entity.pdbx_description
1 polymer ?
#
loop_
_entity_poly.entity_id
_entity_poly.type
_entity_poly.pdbx_seq_one_letter_code
_entity_poly.pdbx_strand_id
1 'polypeptide(L)'
;MKESIILWTGTVIIVFLLSYFKSVFGEYYPITGTFSIDGQKISYKLDKIEFGDFYKLIIRTDYENLEGQVIINSEKVKNYTIKLNEDDRILFAEIRKKDVGNNFNYSLILNGKDKVYRIPNEGEVKFVLFGKIPKMLNWLYVLFLYSGLILIIRSGLEQFKTNRRTKNFLVITSIVLLTFTMMINPLYLSYKFEYINKSIPPIQNLFPINFLFITLLWIGVTIYVFTKRKDKPMVLFTSIICLLIYLFT
;
A
#
# COMPACT_ATOMS: atom_id res chain seq x y z
N MET A 1 -36.24 0.54 1.47
CA MET A 1 -35.15 1.51 1.71
C MET A 1 -34.18 1.04 2.80
N LYS A 2 -34.66 0.58 3.97
CA LYS A 2 -33.83 0.08 5.07
C LYS A 2 -32.79 -0.97 4.66
N GLU A 3 -33.20 -2.01 3.92
CA GLU A 3 -32.29 -3.05 3.39
C GLU A 3 -31.13 -2.47 2.59
N SER A 4 -31.39 -1.51 1.70
CA SER A 4 -30.33 -0.95 0.86
C SER A 4 -29.30 -0.16 1.65
N ILE A 5 -29.72 0.55 2.69
CA ILE A 5 -28.83 1.33 3.55
C ILE A 5 -27.94 0.38 4.36
N ILE A 6 -28.50 -0.70 4.90
CA ILE A 6 -27.76 -1.73 5.63
C ILE A 6 -26.70 -2.36 4.72
N LEU A 7 -27.07 -2.74 3.49
CA LEU A 7 -26.12 -3.34 2.55
C LEU A 7 -24.99 -2.37 2.17
N TRP A 8 -25.29 -1.11 1.90
CA TRP A 8 -24.26 -0.10 1.59
C TRP A 8 -23.32 0.14 2.78
N THR A 9 -23.87 0.26 3.98
CA THR A 9 -23.09 0.44 5.20
C THR A 9 -22.19 -0.77 5.45
N GLY A 10 -22.73 -1.99 5.34
CA GLY A 10 -21.97 -3.22 5.44
C GLY A 10 -20.85 -3.30 4.40
N THR A 11 -21.12 -2.92 3.16
CA THR A 11 -20.09 -2.84 2.11
C THR A 11 -18.94 -1.92 2.51
N VAL A 12 -19.23 -0.70 2.98
CA VAL A 12 -18.19 0.27 3.36
C VAL A 12 -17.35 -0.25 4.52
N ILE A 13 -17.98 -0.85 5.54
CA ILE A 13 -17.29 -1.44 6.68
C ILE A 13 -16.36 -2.58 6.23
N ILE A 14 -16.83 -3.49 5.36
CA ILE A 14 -16.03 -4.61 4.87
C ILE A 14 -14.82 -4.10 4.08
N VAL A 15 -14.99 -3.13 3.19
CA VAL A 15 -13.87 -2.55 2.42
C VAL A 15 -12.87 -1.88 3.34
N PHE A 16 -13.34 -1.12 4.34
CA PHE A 16 -12.47 -0.48 5.32
C PHE A 16 -11.63 -1.52 6.08
N LEU A 17 -12.26 -2.57 6.61
CA LEU A 17 -11.56 -3.65 7.32
C LEU A 17 -10.55 -4.37 6.43
N LEU A 18 -10.92 -4.71 5.19
CA LEU A 18 -10.01 -5.35 4.23
C LEU A 18 -8.79 -4.48 3.93
N SER A 19 -9.00 -3.17 3.74
CA SER A 19 -7.94 -2.21 3.45
C SER A 19 -7.01 -2.05 4.65
N TYR A 20 -7.58 -2.02 5.86
CA TYR A 20 -6.82 -1.99 7.10
C TYR A 20 -5.96 -3.24 7.27
N PHE A 21 -6.53 -4.44 7.12
CA PHE A 21 -5.78 -5.69 7.24
C PHE A 21 -4.68 -5.80 6.19
N LYS A 22 -4.96 -5.45 4.92
CA LYS A 22 -3.93 -5.41 3.87
C LYS A 22 -2.80 -4.45 4.22
N SER A 23 -3.11 -3.30 4.81
CA SER A 23 -2.09 -2.32 5.21
C SER A 23 -1.21 -2.82 6.36
N VAL A 24 -1.81 -3.47 7.36
CA VAL A 24 -1.10 -3.94 8.56
C VAL A 24 -0.24 -5.17 8.27
N PHE A 25 -0.76 -6.11 7.48
CA PHE A 25 -0.03 -7.33 7.09
C PHE A 25 0.81 -7.16 5.83
N GLY A 26 0.81 -5.97 5.23
CA GLY A 26 1.55 -5.68 4.01
C GLY A 26 3.06 -5.63 4.25
N GLU A 27 3.83 -5.96 3.20
CA GLU A 27 5.30 -5.94 3.22
C GLU A 27 5.87 -4.57 3.66
N TYR A 28 5.18 -3.49 3.28
CA TYR A 28 5.58 -2.11 3.54
C TYR A 28 5.15 -1.55 4.89
N TYR A 29 4.57 -2.36 5.79
CA TYR A 29 4.26 -1.91 7.14
C TYR A 29 5.54 -1.49 7.89
N PRO A 30 5.59 -0.29 8.50
CA PRO A 30 6.79 0.24 9.12
C PRO A 30 7.20 -0.57 10.35
N ILE A 31 8.50 -0.67 10.59
CA ILE A 31 9.02 -1.25 11.83
C ILE A 31 9.02 -0.16 12.88
N THR A 32 8.18 -0.33 13.90
CA THR A 32 8.05 0.61 15.01
C THR A 32 8.51 -0.05 16.30
N GLY A 33 9.05 0.76 17.20
CA GLY A 33 9.46 0.28 18.51
C GLY A 33 9.75 1.43 19.45
N THR A 34 9.67 1.12 20.73
CA THR A 34 10.04 2.02 21.81
C THR A 34 10.89 1.25 22.79
N PHE A 35 12.03 1.82 23.16
CA PHE A 35 12.89 1.30 24.20
C PHE A 35 13.34 2.44 25.12
N SER A 36 13.97 2.12 26.23
CA SER A 36 14.42 3.10 27.21
C SER A 36 15.93 3.02 27.44
N ILE A 37 16.61 4.17 27.46
CA ILE A 37 17.97 4.33 27.94
C ILE A 37 17.89 5.14 29.22
N ASP A 38 18.39 4.61 30.34
CA ASP A 38 18.39 5.27 31.65
C ASP A 38 17.02 5.85 32.08
N GLY A 39 15.95 5.10 31.78
CA GLY A 39 14.57 5.49 32.09
C GLY A 39 13.94 6.49 31.10
N GLN A 40 14.71 7.01 30.14
CA GLN A 40 14.24 7.95 29.13
C GLN A 40 13.84 7.22 27.86
N LYS A 41 12.69 7.59 27.28
CA LYS A 41 12.08 6.83 26.18
C LYS A 41 12.62 7.30 24.83
N ILE A 42 12.87 6.31 23.97
CA ILE A 42 13.25 6.51 22.58
C ILE A 42 12.27 5.71 21.73
N SER A 43 11.57 6.41 20.84
CA SER A 43 10.60 5.82 19.92
C SER A 43 11.04 6.05 18.48
N TYR A 44 11.02 4.99 17.69
CA TYR A 44 11.41 5.03 16.28
C TYR A 44 10.31 4.47 15.38
N LYS A 45 10.27 5.01 14.16
CA LYS A 45 9.45 4.51 13.06
C LYS A 45 10.35 4.39 11.84
N LEU A 46 10.68 3.15 11.49
CA LEU A 46 11.48 2.83 10.32
C LEU A 46 10.50 2.49 9.19
N ASP A 47 10.19 3.50 8.37
CA ASP A 47 9.40 3.31 7.16
C ASP A 47 10.16 2.43 6.17
N LYS A 48 9.41 1.75 5.29
CA LYS A 48 9.96 0.88 4.23
C LYS A 48 9.77 1.47 2.84
N ILE A 49 8.92 2.50 2.71
CA ILE A 49 8.63 3.17 1.46
C ILE A 49 8.45 4.66 1.68
N GLU A 50 8.81 5.46 0.68
CA GLU A 50 8.49 6.89 0.62
C GLU A 50 8.35 7.31 -0.85
N PHE A 51 7.58 8.38 -1.10
CA PHE A 51 7.39 8.93 -2.45
C PHE A 51 8.14 10.25 -2.61
N GLY A 52 8.96 10.35 -3.65
CA GLY A 52 9.67 11.57 -4.02
C GLY A 52 11.18 11.40 -4.04
N ASP A 53 11.89 12.49 -3.78
CA ASP A 53 13.34 12.58 -3.97
C ASP A 53 14.15 12.41 -2.69
N PHE A 54 13.51 12.47 -1.52
CA PHE A 54 14.15 12.31 -0.24
C PHE A 54 13.20 11.64 0.76
N TYR A 55 13.79 10.96 1.74
CA TYR A 55 13.11 10.41 2.90
C TYR A 55 13.71 11.03 4.16
N LYS A 56 12.85 11.54 5.04
CA LYS A 56 13.24 12.09 6.34
C LYS A 56 12.98 11.04 7.41
N LEU A 57 14.05 10.39 7.87
CA LEU A 57 13.99 9.51 9.02
C LEU A 57 13.86 10.34 10.29
N ILE A 58 12.94 9.97 11.18
CA ILE A 58 12.63 10.71 12.42
C ILE A 58 12.61 9.73 13.59
N ILE A 59 13.34 10.06 14.65
CA ILE A 59 13.38 9.34 15.91
C ILE A 59 13.05 10.34 17.02
N ARG A 60 12.13 9.98 17.90
CA ARG A 60 11.76 10.80 19.06
C ARG A 60 12.52 10.30 20.27
N THR A 61 13.19 11.19 20.97
CA THR A 61 13.99 10.87 22.14
C THR A 61 13.72 11.88 23.24
N ASP A 62 13.54 11.39 24.46
CA ASP A 62 13.63 12.23 25.66
C ASP A 62 15.08 12.30 26.19
N TYR A 63 15.98 11.45 25.66
CA TYR A 63 17.39 11.34 26.02
C TYR A 63 18.24 12.45 25.41
N GLU A 64 18.85 13.28 26.26
CA GLU A 64 19.74 14.37 25.89
C GLU A 64 21.11 13.86 25.38
N ASN A 65 21.64 14.49 24.33
CA ASN A 65 22.93 14.13 23.70
C ASN A 65 22.96 12.70 23.15
N LEU A 66 21.84 12.22 22.60
CA LEU A 66 21.80 10.95 21.91
C LEU A 66 22.42 11.10 20.53
N GLU A 67 23.62 10.57 20.33
CA GLU A 67 24.23 10.55 19.01
C GLU A 67 23.75 9.32 18.22
N GLY A 68 23.69 9.45 16.90
CA GLY A 68 23.43 8.30 16.06
C GLY A 68 23.77 8.51 14.61
N GLN A 69 23.76 7.40 13.89
CA GLN A 69 24.06 7.36 12.48
C GLN A 69 23.18 6.32 11.77
N VAL A 70 22.87 6.60 10.52
CA VAL A 70 22.21 5.69 9.60
C VAL A 70 23.28 5.07 8.72
N ILE A 71 23.37 3.74 8.72
CA ILE A 71 24.19 2.99 7.77
C ILE A 71 23.29 2.54 6.63
N ILE A 72 23.69 2.87 5.42
CA ILE A 72 22.95 2.57 4.19
C ILE A 72 23.78 1.67 3.29
N ASN A 73 23.14 0.62 2.79
CA ASN A 73 23.67 -0.32 1.83
C ASN A 73 22.76 -0.35 0.60
N SER A 74 23.28 0.07 -0.54
CA SER A 74 22.56 0.02 -1.81
C SER A 74 23.42 -0.56 -2.94
N GLU A 75 22.81 -0.80 -4.10
CA GLU A 75 23.55 -1.21 -5.29
C GLU A 75 24.53 -0.13 -5.77
N LYS A 76 24.24 1.15 -5.49
CA LYS A 76 25.08 2.28 -5.89
C LYS A 76 26.20 2.57 -4.91
N VAL A 77 25.92 2.45 -3.61
CA VAL A 77 26.87 2.82 -2.55
C VAL A 77 26.82 1.76 -1.45
N LYS A 78 28.01 1.26 -1.06
CA LYS A 78 28.16 0.33 0.05
C LYS A 78 28.62 1.08 1.30
N ASN A 79 28.00 0.77 2.44
CA ASN A 79 28.30 1.31 3.77
C ASN A 79 28.32 2.84 3.84
N TYR A 80 27.36 3.49 3.17
CA TYR A 80 27.21 4.95 3.26
C TYR A 80 26.65 5.33 4.63
N THR A 81 27.37 6.17 5.37
CA THR A 81 26.98 6.54 6.74
C THR A 81 26.55 8.00 6.79
N ILE A 82 25.37 8.25 7.35
CA ILE A 82 24.81 9.59 7.54
C ILE A 82 24.63 9.83 9.04
N LYS A 83 25.22 10.89 9.58
CA LYS A 83 25.00 11.29 10.98
C LYS A 83 23.58 11.83 11.16
N LEU A 84 22.95 11.49 12.28
CA LEU A 84 21.68 12.09 12.69
C LEU A 84 21.94 13.52 13.17
N ASN A 85 21.07 14.43 12.76
CA ASN A 85 21.01 15.78 13.30
C ASN A 85 20.01 15.80 14.46
N GLU A 86 20.34 16.55 15.50
CA GLU A 86 19.50 16.76 16.68
C GLU A 86 18.73 18.08 16.54
N ASP A 87 17.44 18.02 16.84
CA ASP A 87 16.51 19.16 16.88
C ASP A 87 15.54 18.94 18.05
N ASP A 88 15.85 19.57 19.18
CA ASP A 88 15.18 19.41 20.47
C ASP A 88 15.03 17.95 20.93
N ARG A 89 13.84 17.36 20.71
CA ARG A 89 13.49 15.98 21.12
C ARG A 89 13.45 15.02 19.95
N ILE A 90 14.07 15.41 18.83
CA ILE A 90 14.02 14.68 17.58
C ILE A 90 15.44 14.51 17.04
N LEU A 91 15.78 13.27 16.71
CA LEU A 91 16.90 12.97 15.83
C LEU A 91 16.38 12.69 14.43
N PHE A 92 17.00 13.29 13.42
CA PHE A 92 16.60 13.09 12.05
C PHE A 92 17.77 12.97 11.08
N ALA A 93 17.54 12.25 9.98
CA ALA A 93 18.43 12.22 8.84
C ALA A 93 17.63 12.31 7.54
N GLU A 94 18.20 12.98 6.54
CA GLU A 94 17.63 13.08 5.21
C GLU A 94 18.40 12.18 4.25
N ILE A 95 17.72 11.18 3.70
CA ILE A 95 18.27 10.25 2.73
C ILE A 95 17.78 10.67 1.35
N ARG A 96 18.68 11.09 0.46
CA ARG A 96 18.29 11.54 -0.89
C ARG A 96 18.42 10.40 -1.90
N LYS A 97 17.43 10.28 -2.77
CA LYS A 97 17.37 9.32 -3.86
C LYS A 97 18.57 9.38 -4.80
N LYS A 98 19.12 10.57 -5.02
CA LYS A 98 20.30 10.77 -5.88
C LYS A 98 21.53 10.04 -5.34
N ASP A 99 21.66 9.96 -4.01
CA ASP A 99 22.84 9.44 -3.34
C ASP A 99 22.79 7.91 -3.25
N VAL A 100 21.63 7.35 -2.90
CA VAL A 100 21.50 5.91 -2.59
C VAL A 100 20.78 5.09 -3.66
N GLY A 101 20.04 5.72 -4.56
CA GLY A 101 19.19 5.05 -5.56
C GLY A 101 17.76 4.80 -5.08
N ASN A 102 17.03 3.95 -5.82
CA ASN A 102 15.62 3.68 -5.57
C ASN A 102 15.40 2.60 -4.51
N ASN A 103 16.31 1.63 -4.43
CA ASN A 103 16.25 0.52 -3.47
C ASN A 103 17.52 0.55 -2.64
N PHE A 104 17.36 0.55 -1.32
CA PHE A 104 18.48 0.47 -0.40
C PHE A 104 18.04 -0.20 0.89
N ASN A 105 18.99 -0.80 1.58
CA ASN A 105 18.82 -1.27 2.92
C ASN A 105 19.42 -0.24 3.87
N TYR A 106 18.83 -0.08 5.05
CA TYR A 106 19.41 0.76 6.08
C TYR A 106 19.25 0.17 7.47
N SER A 107 20.18 0.54 8.34
CA SER A 107 20.09 0.28 9.78
C SER A 107 20.53 1.52 10.54
N LEU A 108 19.99 1.65 11.74
CA LEU A 108 20.29 2.74 12.64
C LEU A 108 21.27 2.25 13.70
N ILE A 109 22.25 3.09 14.02
CA ILE A 109 23.10 2.93 15.20
C ILE A 109 22.90 4.16 16.08
N LEU A 110 22.45 3.93 17.31
CA LEU A 110 22.34 4.96 18.35
C LEU A 110 23.40 4.70 19.41
N ASN A 111 24.17 5.72 19.72
CA ASN A 111 25.22 5.68 20.74
C ASN A 111 24.70 6.38 21.99
N GLY A 112 24.43 5.61 23.04
CA GLY A 112 24.30 6.14 24.40
C GLY A 112 25.67 6.22 25.07
N LYS A 113 25.71 6.70 26.32
CA LYS A 113 26.97 6.91 27.07
C LYS A 113 27.90 5.69 27.08
N ASP A 114 27.35 4.49 27.35
CA ASP A 114 28.13 3.26 27.48
C ASP A 114 27.63 2.09 26.61
N LYS A 115 26.62 2.33 25.75
CA LYS A 115 25.98 1.27 24.96
C LYS A 115 25.65 1.73 23.55
N VAL A 116 25.90 0.84 22.61
CA VAL A 116 25.53 1.00 21.19
C VAL A 116 24.28 0.18 20.91
N TYR A 117 23.24 0.83 20.42
CA TYR A 117 21.97 0.21 20.05
C TYR A 117 21.85 0.18 18.53
N ARG A 118 21.74 -1.02 17.97
CA ARG A 118 21.48 -1.21 16.53
C ARG A 118 20.01 -1.49 16.30
N ILE A 119 19.39 -0.77 15.37
CA ILE A 119 17.96 -0.91 15.05
C ILE A 119 17.79 -1.09 13.54
N PRO A 120 17.17 -2.19 13.07
CA PRO A 120 16.71 -3.35 13.84
C PRO A 120 17.88 -4.12 14.50
N ASN A 121 17.61 -4.86 15.57
CA ASN A 121 18.62 -5.67 16.28
C ASN A 121 19.28 -6.70 15.35
N GLU A 122 18.50 -7.27 14.43
CA GLU A 122 18.95 -8.23 13.43
C GLU A 122 18.61 -7.73 12.03
N GLY A 123 19.62 -7.73 11.14
CA GLY A 123 19.46 -7.39 9.74
C GLY A 123 19.37 -5.89 9.44
N GLU A 124 18.67 -5.58 8.34
CA GLU A 124 18.51 -4.23 7.80
C GLU A 124 17.08 -4.04 7.31
N VAL A 125 16.61 -2.79 7.29
CA VAL A 125 15.32 -2.44 6.72
C VAL A 125 15.47 -2.26 5.22
N LYS A 126 14.79 -3.10 4.44
CA LYS A 126 14.66 -2.92 2.99
C LYS A 126 13.75 -1.72 2.71
N PHE A 127 14.28 -0.72 2.03
CA PHE A 127 13.59 0.52 1.69
C PHE A 127 13.46 0.72 0.19
N VAL A 128 12.32 1.27 -0.24
CA VAL A 128 12.06 1.66 -1.62
C VAL A 128 11.59 3.11 -1.73
N LEU A 129 12.35 3.94 -2.45
CA LEU A 129 12.00 5.30 -2.85
C LEU A 129 11.27 5.28 -4.20
N PHE A 130 9.96 5.50 -4.16
CA PHE A 130 9.14 5.63 -5.36
C PHE A 130 9.24 7.02 -5.99
N GLY A 131 8.89 7.10 -7.27
CA GLY A 131 8.76 8.36 -7.98
C GLY A 131 7.65 9.26 -7.44
N LYS A 132 7.67 10.52 -7.87
CA LYS A 132 6.64 11.49 -7.51
C LYS A 132 5.36 11.22 -8.31
N ILE A 133 4.25 11.03 -7.61
CA ILE A 133 2.94 10.79 -8.21
C ILE A 133 2.12 12.08 -8.16
N PRO A 134 1.52 12.53 -9.28
CA PRO A 134 0.61 13.66 -9.27
C PRO A 134 -0.56 13.43 -8.29
N LYS A 135 -0.86 14.43 -7.45
CA LYS A 135 -1.93 14.33 -6.43
C LYS A 135 -3.27 13.90 -7.01
N MET A 136 -3.64 14.46 -8.18
CA MET A 136 -4.87 14.11 -8.88
C MET A 136 -4.92 12.63 -9.29
N LEU A 137 -3.79 12.09 -9.79
CA LEU A 137 -3.70 10.70 -10.20
C LEU A 137 -3.76 9.75 -8.99
N ASN A 138 -3.08 10.10 -7.89
CA ASN A 138 -3.17 9.35 -6.65
C ASN A 138 -4.62 9.29 -6.13
N TRP A 139 -5.33 10.41 -6.20
CA TRP A 139 -6.74 10.47 -5.81
C TRP A 139 -7.64 9.61 -6.73
N LEU A 140 -7.45 9.68 -8.05
CA LEU A 140 -8.16 8.83 -9.01
C LEU A 140 -7.89 7.34 -8.77
N TYR A 141 -6.65 6.97 -8.48
CA TYR A 141 -6.26 5.60 -8.16
C TYR A 141 -7.04 5.07 -6.95
N VAL A 142 -7.01 5.81 -5.85
CA VAL A 142 -7.73 5.50 -4.60
C VAL A 142 -9.23 5.41 -4.86
N LEU A 143 -9.80 6.39 -5.57
CA LEU A 143 -11.22 6.45 -5.87
C LEU A 143 -11.69 5.21 -6.63
N PHE A 144 -11.02 4.86 -7.74
CA PHE A 144 -11.44 3.73 -8.58
C PHE A 144 -11.18 2.38 -7.95
N LEU A 145 -10.05 2.21 -7.23
CA LEU A 145 -9.76 0.99 -6.49
C LEU A 145 -10.86 0.71 -5.46
N TYR A 146 -11.13 1.67 -4.57
CA TYR A 146 -12.12 1.46 -3.50
C TYR A 146 -13.55 1.44 -4.03
N SER A 147 -13.88 2.23 -5.06
CA SER A 147 -15.19 2.13 -5.72
C SER A 147 -15.40 0.75 -6.34
N GLY A 148 -14.37 0.19 -6.99
CA GLY A 148 -14.39 -1.17 -7.53
C GLY A 148 -14.65 -2.22 -6.44
N LEU A 149 -13.91 -2.16 -5.32
CA LEU A 149 -14.08 -3.09 -4.19
C LEU A 149 -15.47 -2.96 -3.55
N ILE A 150 -15.94 -1.73 -3.32
CA ILE A 150 -17.29 -1.45 -2.81
C ILE A 150 -18.32 -2.08 -3.75
N LEU A 151 -18.20 -1.87 -5.06
CA LEU A 151 -19.15 -2.39 -6.03
C LEU A 151 -19.11 -3.93 -6.15
N ILE A 152 -17.93 -4.57 -6.03
CA ILE A 152 -17.80 -6.03 -5.94
C ILE A 152 -18.61 -6.57 -4.75
N ILE A 153 -18.35 -6.07 -3.54
CA ILE A 153 -19.06 -6.53 -2.33
C ILE A 153 -20.54 -6.22 -2.43
N ARG A 154 -20.89 -5.03 -2.91
CA ARG A 154 -22.29 -4.62 -3.06
C ARG A 154 -23.05 -5.52 -4.03
N SER A 155 -22.40 -5.95 -5.11
CA SER A 155 -22.95 -6.89 -6.09
C SER A 155 -23.16 -8.29 -5.49
N GLY A 156 -22.21 -8.77 -4.68
CA GLY A 156 -22.35 -10.02 -3.93
C GLY A 156 -23.49 -9.97 -2.92
N LEU A 157 -23.59 -8.89 -2.15
CA LEU A 157 -24.63 -8.69 -1.13
C LEU A 157 -26.03 -8.43 -1.71
N GLU A 158 -26.15 -7.99 -2.97
CA GLU A 158 -27.44 -7.79 -3.64
C GLU A 158 -28.27 -9.09 -3.71
N GLN A 159 -27.65 -10.24 -3.50
CA GLN A 159 -28.34 -11.53 -3.40
C GLN A 159 -29.31 -11.62 -2.22
N PHE A 160 -29.06 -10.90 -1.13
CA PHE A 160 -29.92 -10.91 0.05
C PHE A 160 -31.13 -9.98 -0.09
N LYS A 161 -31.23 -9.23 -1.18
CA LYS A 161 -32.33 -8.30 -1.45
C LYS A 161 -33.48 -8.99 -2.19
N THR A 162 -34.71 -8.61 -1.85
CA THR A 162 -35.94 -9.15 -2.45
C THR A 162 -36.16 -8.66 -3.89
N ASN A 163 -35.89 -7.37 -4.17
CA ASN A 163 -35.94 -6.79 -5.51
C ASN A 163 -34.52 -6.49 -6.02
N ARG A 164 -33.99 -7.40 -6.84
CA ARG A 164 -32.57 -7.48 -7.20
C ARG A 164 -32.28 -6.70 -8.48
N ARG A 165 -31.29 -5.82 -8.42
CA ARG A 165 -30.71 -5.14 -9.60
C ARG A 165 -29.30 -5.65 -9.91
N THR A 166 -29.07 -6.95 -9.75
CA THR A 166 -27.74 -7.58 -9.87
C THR A 166 -27.06 -7.29 -11.21
N LYS A 167 -27.80 -7.32 -12.33
CA LYS A 167 -27.24 -7.06 -13.67
C LYS A 167 -26.65 -5.65 -13.81
N ASN A 168 -27.33 -4.63 -13.28
CA ASN A 168 -26.85 -3.26 -13.36
C ASN A 168 -25.56 -3.09 -12.55
N PHE A 169 -25.52 -3.65 -11.33
CA PHE A 169 -24.32 -3.61 -10.51
C PHE A 169 -23.15 -4.36 -11.15
N LEU A 170 -23.37 -5.52 -11.77
CA LEU A 170 -22.34 -6.26 -12.48
C LEU A 170 -21.71 -5.46 -13.62
N VAL A 171 -22.53 -4.81 -14.46
CA VAL A 171 -22.05 -3.99 -15.57
C VAL A 171 -21.28 -2.76 -15.07
N ILE A 172 -21.82 -2.03 -14.09
CA ILE A 172 -21.16 -0.85 -13.52
C ILE A 172 -19.82 -1.25 -12.89
N THR A 173 -19.79 -2.34 -12.12
CA THR A 173 -18.56 -2.85 -11.50
C THR A 173 -17.54 -3.23 -12.58
N SER A 174 -17.98 -3.88 -13.66
CA SER A 174 -17.09 -4.28 -14.77
C SER A 174 -16.46 -3.07 -15.45
N ILE A 175 -17.24 -2.02 -15.71
CA ILE A 175 -16.74 -0.77 -16.29
C ILE A 175 -15.71 -0.13 -15.36
N VAL A 176 -16.03 0.01 -14.07
CA VAL A 176 -15.12 0.60 -13.08
C VAL A 176 -13.81 -0.19 -12.96
N LEU A 177 -13.87 -1.52 -12.88
CA LEU A 177 -12.69 -2.38 -12.80
C LEU A 177 -11.86 -2.33 -14.08
N LEU A 178 -12.49 -2.32 -15.25
CA LEU A 178 -11.78 -2.17 -16.53
C LEU A 178 -11.07 -0.82 -16.61
N THR A 179 -11.75 0.28 -16.29
CA THR A 179 -11.13 1.61 -16.27
C THR A 179 -9.98 1.68 -15.27
N PHE A 180 -10.16 1.10 -14.08
CA PHE A 180 -9.10 1.02 -13.09
C PHE A 180 -7.89 0.24 -13.61
N THR A 181 -8.10 -1.01 -14.03
CA THR A 181 -7.02 -1.94 -14.39
C THR A 181 -6.33 -1.56 -15.70
N MET A 182 -7.06 -1.03 -16.68
CA MET A 182 -6.52 -0.75 -18.02
C MET A 182 -6.01 0.68 -18.19
N MET A 183 -6.54 1.66 -17.45
CA MET A 183 -6.18 3.07 -17.64
C MET A 183 -5.46 3.65 -16.42
N ILE A 184 -6.11 3.61 -15.25
CA ILE A 184 -5.65 4.35 -14.08
C ILE A 184 -4.44 3.68 -13.44
N ASN A 185 -4.48 2.36 -13.27
CA ASN A 185 -3.43 1.60 -12.60
C ASN A 185 -2.10 1.62 -13.40
N PRO A 186 -2.07 1.35 -14.73
CA PRO A 186 -0.84 1.44 -15.52
C PRO A 186 -0.23 2.85 -15.50
N LEU A 187 -1.08 3.87 -15.58
CA LEU A 187 -0.63 5.26 -15.49
C LEU A 187 -0.02 5.56 -14.12
N TYR A 188 -0.71 5.17 -13.04
CA TYR A 188 -0.22 5.31 -11.66
C TYR A 188 1.12 4.60 -11.45
N LEU A 189 1.26 3.36 -11.91
CA LEU A 189 2.49 2.58 -11.80
C LEU A 189 3.63 3.16 -12.65
N SER A 190 3.31 3.76 -13.80
CA SER A 190 4.31 4.46 -14.62
C SER A 190 4.94 5.66 -13.89
N TYR A 191 4.16 6.40 -13.10
CA TYR A 191 4.69 7.46 -12.22
C TYR A 191 5.42 6.87 -11.01
N LYS A 192 4.84 5.88 -10.35
CA LYS A 192 5.41 5.23 -9.16
C LYS A 192 6.82 4.69 -9.42
N PHE A 193 7.05 4.08 -10.58
CA PHE A 193 8.34 3.51 -10.99
C PHE A 193 9.16 4.43 -11.90
N GLU A 194 8.72 5.68 -12.13
CA GLU A 194 9.39 6.67 -12.98
C GLU A 194 9.69 6.22 -14.42
N TYR A 195 8.83 5.39 -15.00
CA TYR A 195 9.00 4.93 -16.37
C TYR A 195 8.79 6.05 -17.39
N ILE A 196 7.97 7.04 -17.04
CA ILE A 196 7.67 8.18 -17.91
C ILE A 196 8.98 8.89 -18.29
N ASN A 197 9.26 8.94 -19.59
CA ASN A 197 10.43 9.56 -20.20
C ASN A 197 11.80 8.99 -19.80
N LYS A 198 11.85 7.85 -19.08
CA LYS A 198 13.12 7.20 -18.71
C LYS A 198 13.32 5.84 -19.36
N SER A 199 12.28 5.02 -19.41
CA SER A 199 12.38 3.66 -19.96
C SER A 199 11.02 3.09 -20.35
N ILE A 200 11.03 2.09 -21.23
CA ILE A 200 9.83 1.34 -21.57
C ILE A 200 9.49 0.42 -20.40
N PRO A 201 8.30 0.55 -19.78
CA PRO A 201 7.92 -0.28 -18.64
C PRO A 201 7.63 -1.72 -19.10
N PRO A 202 8.10 -2.75 -18.38
CA PRO A 202 7.69 -4.11 -18.66
C PRO A 202 6.19 -4.26 -18.32
N ILE A 203 5.46 -4.97 -19.19
CA ILE A 203 4.00 -5.15 -19.08
C ILE A 203 3.58 -5.68 -17.71
N GLN A 204 4.37 -6.61 -17.15
CA GLN A 204 4.12 -7.21 -15.85
C GLN A 204 4.13 -6.19 -14.69
N ASN A 205 4.88 -5.09 -14.83
CA ASN A 205 4.93 -4.04 -13.82
C ASN A 205 3.80 -3.02 -13.97
N LEU A 206 3.21 -2.89 -15.15
CA LEU A 206 2.06 -2.01 -15.41
C LEU A 206 0.72 -2.68 -15.09
N PHE A 207 0.65 -4.00 -15.26
CA PHE A 207 -0.55 -4.78 -15.06
C PHE A 207 -0.28 -5.88 -14.02
N PRO A 208 -0.43 -5.57 -12.72
CA PRO A 208 -0.30 -6.57 -11.68
C PRO A 208 -1.29 -7.70 -11.93
N ILE A 209 -0.75 -8.92 -11.94
CA ILE A 209 -1.48 -10.14 -12.30
C ILE A 209 -2.76 -10.32 -11.47
N ASN A 210 -2.72 -9.91 -10.20
CA ASN A 210 -3.85 -10.05 -9.27
C ASN A 210 -5.04 -9.17 -9.65
N PHE A 211 -4.81 -7.92 -10.08
CA PHE A 211 -5.89 -7.03 -10.54
C PHE A 211 -6.45 -7.45 -11.90
N LEU A 212 -5.59 -7.98 -12.79
CA LEU A 212 -6.05 -8.60 -14.03
C LEU A 212 -6.95 -9.80 -13.75
N PHE A 213 -6.54 -10.71 -12.87
CA PHE A 213 -7.37 -11.86 -12.47
C PHE A 213 -8.71 -11.44 -11.87
N ILE A 214 -8.73 -10.47 -10.95
CA ILE A 214 -9.98 -9.93 -10.39
C ILE A 214 -10.88 -9.41 -11.51
N THR A 215 -10.34 -8.62 -12.43
CA THR A 215 -11.10 -8.03 -13.54
C THR A 215 -11.65 -9.11 -14.49
N LEU A 216 -10.82 -10.09 -14.87
CA LEU A 216 -11.20 -11.19 -15.76
C LEU A 216 -12.27 -12.10 -15.13
N LEU A 217 -12.11 -12.47 -13.86
CA LEU A 217 -13.11 -13.25 -13.13
C LEU A 217 -14.45 -12.50 -13.07
N TRP A 218 -14.41 -11.19 -12.85
CA TRP A 218 -15.61 -10.37 -12.77
C TRP A 218 -16.34 -10.26 -14.12
N ILE A 219 -15.60 -10.06 -15.20
CA ILE A 219 -16.15 -10.05 -16.56
C ILE A 219 -16.76 -11.42 -16.89
N GLY A 220 -16.06 -12.51 -16.56
CA GLY A 220 -16.55 -13.88 -16.76
C GLY A 220 -17.88 -14.14 -16.06
N VAL A 221 -18.01 -13.73 -14.79
CA VAL A 221 -19.29 -13.83 -14.07
C VAL A 221 -20.37 -12.93 -14.66
N THR A 222 -20.00 -11.73 -15.09
CA THR A 222 -20.95 -10.83 -15.76
C THR A 222 -21.51 -11.50 -17.02
N ILE A 223 -20.67 -12.06 -17.89
CA ILE A 223 -21.12 -12.79 -19.09
C ILE A 223 -21.99 -14.00 -18.71
N TYR A 224 -21.58 -14.78 -17.70
CA TYR A 224 -22.32 -15.95 -17.22
C TYR A 224 -23.74 -15.60 -16.76
N VAL A 225 -23.88 -14.56 -15.92
CA VAL A 225 -25.18 -14.10 -15.37
C VAL A 225 -26.08 -13.49 -16.45
N PHE A 226 -25.51 -12.99 -17.55
CA PHE A 226 -26.32 -12.54 -18.69
C PHE A 226 -26.79 -13.70 -19.57
N THR A 227 -26.04 -14.80 -19.59
CA THR A 227 -26.31 -15.98 -20.44
C THR A 227 -27.27 -16.97 -19.78
N LYS A 228 -27.19 -17.15 -18.46
CA LYS A 228 -28.03 -18.06 -17.68
C LYS A 228 -29.12 -17.25 -16.92
N ARG A 229 -30.19 -17.93 -16.50
CA ARG A 229 -31.34 -17.32 -15.78
C ARG A 229 -31.36 -17.63 -14.27
N LYS A 230 -30.43 -18.45 -13.77
CA LYS A 230 -30.38 -18.98 -12.39
C LYS A 230 -28.99 -18.84 -11.80
N ASP A 231 -28.60 -17.61 -11.52
CA ASP A 231 -27.17 -17.27 -11.37
C ASP A 231 -26.86 -16.81 -9.94
N LYS A 232 -27.69 -17.31 -9.00
CA LYS A 232 -27.88 -16.72 -7.69
C LYS A 232 -26.64 -16.81 -6.82
N PRO A 233 -26.04 -17.97 -6.47
CA PRO A 233 -24.90 -18.01 -5.55
C PRO A 233 -23.55 -17.60 -6.19
N MET A 234 -23.45 -17.63 -7.53
CA MET A 234 -22.17 -17.50 -8.22
C MET A 234 -21.54 -16.11 -8.06
N VAL A 235 -22.35 -15.04 -8.06
CA VAL A 235 -21.84 -13.66 -7.90
C VAL A 235 -21.20 -13.43 -6.53
N LEU A 236 -21.78 -13.98 -5.46
CA LEU A 236 -21.30 -13.87 -4.08
C LEU A 236 -20.01 -14.67 -3.93
N PHE A 237 -19.98 -15.90 -4.45
CA PHE A 237 -18.79 -16.72 -4.46
C PHE A 237 -17.62 -16.02 -5.16
N THR A 238 -17.85 -15.47 -6.36
CA THR A 238 -16.81 -14.72 -7.07
C THR A 238 -16.43 -13.43 -6.37
N SER A 239 -17.38 -12.73 -5.74
CA SER A 239 -17.07 -11.55 -4.94
C SER A 239 -16.11 -11.91 -3.80
N ILE A 240 -16.37 -13.00 -3.07
CA ILE A 240 -15.49 -13.48 -2.00
C ILE A 240 -14.10 -13.83 -2.55
N ILE A 241 -14.01 -14.56 -3.66
CA ILE A 241 -12.72 -14.90 -4.29
C ILE A 241 -11.95 -13.63 -4.66
N CYS A 242 -12.59 -12.64 -5.28
CA CYS A 242 -11.94 -11.38 -5.65
C CYS A 242 -11.36 -10.65 -4.42
N LEU A 243 -12.06 -10.68 -3.29
CA LEU A 243 -11.58 -10.07 -2.05
C LEU A 243 -10.40 -10.83 -1.45
N LEU A 244 -10.42 -12.17 -1.51
CA LEU A 244 -9.29 -12.98 -1.07
C LEU A 244 -8.04 -12.71 -1.92
N ILE A 245 -8.19 -12.66 -3.25
CA ILE A 245 -7.09 -12.29 -4.16
C ILE A 245 -6.55 -10.91 -3.78
N TYR A 246 -7.43 -9.92 -3.56
CA TYR A 246 -7.00 -8.57 -3.16
C TYR A 246 -6.26 -8.55 -1.81
N LEU A 247 -6.69 -9.36 -0.83
CA LEU A 247 -6.09 -9.39 0.50
C LEU A 247 -4.69 -10.01 0.51
N PHE A 248 -4.47 -11.07 -0.29
CA PHE A 248 -3.20 -11.80 -0.36
C PHE A 248 -2.24 -11.30 -1.45
N THR A 249 -2.55 -10.14 -2.04
CA THR A 249 -1.65 -9.40 -2.95
C THR A 249 -0.77 -8.45 -2.18
#